data_AF-A0A1J3E8E5-F1
#
_entry.id   AF-A0A1J3E8E5-F1
#
_cell.length_a   1.000
_cell.length_b   1.000
_cell.length_c   1.000
_cell.angle_alpha   90.00
_cell.angle_beta   90.00
_cell.angle_gamma   90.00
#
_symmetry.space_group_name_H-M   'P 1'
#
loop_
_entity.id
_entity.type
_entity.pdbx_description
1 polymer ?
#
loop_
_entity_poly.entity_id
_entity_poly.type
_entity_poly.pdbx_seq_one_letter_code
_entity_poly.pdbx_strand_id
1 'polypeptide(L)'
;CGGGKVETAYKFIVNNGGLGTNNDYPYEAVNGVCDGHLKENNKNVMIDGYENLPANDELALRKAVAHQPVTAVIDSSSREFQLYESGVFDGSCGTNLNHGVV
;
A
#
# COMPACT_ATOMS: atom_id res chain seq x y z
N CYS A 1 -5.45 12.21 7.90
CA CYS A 1 -6.02 10.90 7.52
C CYS A 1 -5.82 9.77 8.54
N GLY A 2 -5.17 9.96 9.70
CA GLY A 2 -5.12 8.96 10.78
C GLY A 2 -4.27 7.70 10.55
N GLY A 3 -3.84 7.43 9.32
CA GLY A 3 -3.12 6.22 8.95
C GLY A 3 -4.07 5.10 8.52
N GLY A 4 -3.51 3.92 8.24
CA GLY A 4 -4.29 2.77 7.75
C GLY A 4 -3.48 1.48 7.72
N LYS A 5 -4.16 0.38 7.43
CA LYS A 5 -3.55 -0.96 7.27
C LYS A 5 -3.75 -1.45 5.84
N VAL A 6 -2.67 -1.97 5.25
CA VAL A 6 -2.65 -2.52 3.88
C VAL A 6 -3.72 -3.60 3.68
N GLU A 7 -3.82 -4.54 4.62
CA GLU A 7 -4.83 -5.61 4.57
C GLU A 7 -6.27 -5.08 4.54
N THR A 8 -6.55 -4.02 5.31
CA THR A 8 -7.89 -3.41 5.34
C THR A 8 -8.21 -2.74 4.02
N ALA A 9 -7.21 -2.15 3.35
CA ALA A 9 -7.37 -1.56 2.03
C ALA A 9 -7.68 -2.64 0.98
N TYR A 10 -6.88 -3.72 0.90
CA TYR A 10 -7.17 -4.82 -0.05
C TYR A 10 -8.51 -5.49 0.21
N LYS A 11 -8.85 -5.74 1.47
CA LYS A 11 -10.17 -6.27 1.86
C LYS A 11 -11.31 -5.36 1.42
N PHE A 12 -11.12 -4.03 1.51
CA PHE A 12 -12.09 -3.08 0.98
C PHE A 12 -12.25 -3.23 -0.53
N ILE A 13 -11.17 -3.35 -1.31
CA ILE A 13 -11.26 -3.50 -2.78
C ILE A 13 -12.09 -4.72 -3.15
N VAL A 14 -11.80 -5.87 -2.52
CA VAL A 14 -12.54 -7.13 -2.73
C VAL A 14 -14.03 -6.94 -2.41
N ASN A 15 -14.34 -6.44 -1.21
CA ASN A 15 -15.73 -6.31 -0.75
C ASN A 15 -16.52 -5.19 -1.45
N ASN A 16 -15.84 -4.14 -1.90
CA ASN A 16 -16.44 -3.03 -2.62
C ASN A 16 -16.78 -3.40 -4.07
N GLY A 17 -16.17 -4.48 -4.59
CA GLY A 17 -16.23 -4.85 -6.00
C GLY A 17 -15.33 -3.98 -6.86
N GLY A 18 -14.22 -3.47 -6.31
CA GLY A 18 -13.21 -2.73 -7.07
C GLY A 18 -12.96 -1.29 -6.61
N LEU A 19 -12.13 -0.60 -7.39
CA LEU A 19 -11.73 0.80 -7.22
C LEU A 19 -12.02 1.62 -8.49
N GLY A 20 -12.29 2.91 -8.28
CA GLY A 20 -12.31 3.92 -9.33
C GLY A 20 -10.90 4.34 -9.73
N THR A 21 -10.75 4.99 -10.88
CA THR A 21 -9.45 5.56 -11.27
C THR A 21 -9.24 6.90 -10.58
N ASN A 22 -7.99 7.38 -10.53
CA ASN A 22 -7.70 8.72 -10.03
C ASN A 22 -8.37 9.84 -10.87
N ASN A 23 -8.70 9.59 -12.14
CA ASN A 23 -9.45 10.56 -12.94
C ASN A 23 -10.90 10.70 -12.45
N ASP A 24 -11.49 9.60 -11.97
CA ASP A 24 -12.87 9.56 -11.49
C ASP A 24 -12.98 9.96 -10.01
N TYR A 25 -11.93 9.72 -9.23
CA TYR A 25 -11.84 10.06 -7.80
C TYR A 25 -10.43 10.59 -7.48
N PRO A 26 -10.16 11.88 -7.74
CA PRO A 26 -8.83 12.47 -7.55
C PRO A 26 -8.37 12.50 -6.09
N TYR A 27 -7.06 12.43 -5.88
CA TYR A 27 -6.45 12.57 -4.56
C TYR A 27 -6.46 14.02 -4.06
N GLU A 28 -7.04 14.26 -2.89
CA GLU A 28 -7.18 15.60 -2.29
C GLU A 28 -6.26 15.86 -1.07
N ALA A 29 -5.45 14.88 -0.67
CA ALA A 29 -4.59 14.94 0.51
C ALA A 29 -5.31 15.17 1.87
N VAL A 30 -6.64 15.07 1.90
CA VAL A 30 -7.47 15.15 3.11
C VAL A 30 -8.56 14.08 3.10
N ASN A 31 -9.07 13.70 4.28
CA ASN A 31 -10.22 12.80 4.36
C ASN A 31 -11.51 13.60 4.07
N GLY A 32 -12.20 13.25 2.99
CA GLY A 32 -13.54 13.74 2.68
C GLY A 32 -14.65 12.81 3.16
N VAL A 33 -15.87 13.11 2.75
CA VAL A 33 -17.02 12.19 2.87
C VAL A 33 -16.98 11.22 1.69
N CYS A 34 -17.32 9.95 1.93
CA CYS A 34 -17.42 8.95 0.86
C CYS A 34 -18.55 9.32 -0.11
N ASP A 35 -18.20 9.55 -1.38
CA ASP A 35 -19.19 9.76 -2.44
C ASP A 35 -19.77 8.41 -2.91
N GLY A 36 -21.01 8.13 -2.48
CA GLY A 36 -21.72 6.89 -2.82
C GLY A 36 -22.04 6.77 -4.31
N HIS A 37 -22.28 7.88 -5.01
CA HIS A 37 -22.58 7.86 -6.44
C HIS A 37 -21.34 7.46 -7.24
N LEU A 38 -20.18 8.03 -6.92
CA LEU A 38 -18.91 7.62 -7.56
C LEU A 38 -18.56 6.18 -7.20
N LYS A 39 -18.78 5.76 -5.96
CA LYS A 39 -18.54 4.38 -5.49
C LYS A 39 -19.33 3.33 -6.29
N GLU A 40 -20.59 3.62 -6.62
CA GLU A 40 -21.45 2.67 -7.34
C GLU A 40 -21.12 2.61 -8.83
N ASN A 41 -20.74 3.73 -9.43
CA ASN A 41 -20.55 3.84 -10.89
C ASN A 41 -19.10 3.65 -11.36
N ASN A 42 -18.10 3.81 -10.48
CA ASN A 42 -16.69 3.79 -10.86
C ASN A 42 -15.95 2.60 -10.21
N LYS A 43 -16.24 1.39 -10.70
CA LYS A 43 -15.60 0.13 -10.26
C LYS A 43 -14.76 -0.47 -11.39
N ASN A 44 -13.71 0.25 -11.75
CA ASN A 44 -12.95 -0.02 -12.96
C ASN A 44 -11.92 -1.15 -12.79
N VAL A 45 -11.39 -1.34 -11.58
CA VAL A 45 -10.36 -2.36 -11.30
C VAL A 45 -10.78 -3.19 -10.10
N MET A 46 -10.79 -4.51 -10.27
CA MET A 46 -11.14 -5.48 -9.23
C MET A 46 -9.96 -6.41 -8.96
N ILE A 47 -9.95 -7.02 -7.77
CA ILE A 47 -9.03 -8.10 -7.42
C ILE A 47 -9.85 -9.25 -6.85
N ASP A 48 -9.41 -10.48 -7.14
CA ASP A 48 -10.07 -11.68 -6.60
C ASP A 48 -9.76 -11.88 -5.11
N GLY A 49 -8.63 -11.37 -4.64
CA GLY A 49 -8.18 -11.52 -3.27
C GLY A 49 -6.82 -10.87 -3.00
N TYR A 50 -6.31 -11.12 -1.81
CA TYR A 50 -4.96 -10.74 -1.39
C TYR A 50 -4.40 -11.84 -0.48
N GLU A 51 -3.08 -11.89 -0.39
CA GLU A 51 -2.37 -12.87 0.44
C GLU A 51 -1.28 -12.15 1.24
N ASN A 52 -1.08 -12.61 2.48
CA ASN A 52 0.05 -12.21 3.30
C ASN A 52 1.18 -13.22 3.12
N LEU A 53 2.38 -12.71 2.86
CA LEU A 53 3.57 -13.55 2.85
C LEU A 53 3.94 -14.00 4.27
N PRO A 54 4.64 -15.14 4.41
CA PRO A 54 5.20 -15.56 5.68
C PRO A 54 6.05 -14.44 6.30
N ALA A 55 5.82 -14.18 7.59
CA ALA A 55 6.49 -13.10 8.29
C ALA A 55 8.02 -13.34 8.33
N ASN A 56 8.79 -12.29 8.05
CA ASN A 56 10.26 -12.28 8.08
C ASN A 56 10.94 -13.28 7.11
N ASP A 57 10.28 -13.65 6.01
CA ASP A 57 10.85 -14.53 4.98
C ASP A 57 11.15 -13.75 3.69
N GLU A 58 12.38 -13.22 3.59
CA GLU A 58 12.83 -12.51 2.39
C GLU A 58 12.94 -13.40 1.15
N LEU A 59 13.10 -14.72 1.32
CA LEU A 59 13.11 -15.65 0.20
C LEU A 59 11.71 -15.79 -0.39
N ALA A 60 10.68 -15.83 0.45
CA ALA A 60 9.29 -15.78 0.02
C ALA A 60 8.95 -14.43 -0.64
N LEU A 61 9.40 -13.31 -0.06
CA LEU A 61 9.24 -11.97 -0.65
C LEU A 61 9.89 -11.88 -2.03
N ARG A 62 11.13 -12.35 -2.18
CA ARG A 62 11.84 -12.37 -3.46
C ARG A 62 11.08 -13.17 -4.53
N LYS A 63 10.50 -14.32 -4.14
CA LYS A 63 9.67 -15.13 -5.05
C LYS A 63 8.41 -14.38 -5.46
N ALA A 64 7.72 -13.71 -4.53
CA ALA A 64 6.50 -12.98 -4.82
C ALA A 64 6.74 -11.76 -5.73
N VAL A 65 7.77 -10.96 -5.44
CA VAL A 65 8.16 -9.78 -6.23
C VAL A 65 8.54 -10.13 -7.67
N ALA A 66 9.07 -11.35 -7.90
CA ALA A 66 9.35 -11.83 -9.25
C ALA A 66 8.09 -12.03 -10.12
N HIS A 67 6.89 -12.09 -9.53
CA HIS A 67 5.63 -12.30 -10.23
C HIS A 67 4.78 -11.02 -10.32
N GLN A 68 4.80 -10.17 -9.28
CA GLN A 68 4.02 -8.94 -9.22
C GLN A 68 4.59 -7.97 -8.17
N PRO A 69 4.28 -6.66 -8.24
CA PRO A 69 4.57 -5.73 -7.14
C PRO A 69 3.93 -6.19 -5.83
N VAL A 70 4.64 -6.00 -4.71
CA VAL A 70 4.21 -6.42 -3.38
C VAL A 70 4.27 -5.24 -2.43
N THR A 71 3.17 -4.95 -1.75
CA THR A 71 3.16 -3.92 -0.73
C THR A 71 3.92 -4.39 0.51
N ALA A 72 4.89 -3.59 0.97
CA ALA A 72 5.66 -3.82 2.19
C ALA A 72 5.42 -2.68 3.19
N VAL A 73 5.68 -2.95 4.47
CA VAL A 73 5.66 -1.91 5.52
C VAL A 73 7.05 -1.84 6.13
N ILE A 74 7.61 -0.64 6.18
CA ILE A 74 8.98 -0.37 6.63
C ILE A 74 8.97 0.64 7.79
N ASP A 75 10.10 0.75 8.46
CA ASP A 75 10.40 1.86 9.36
C ASP A 75 11.09 2.98 8.60
N SER A 76 10.38 4.10 8.36
CA SER A 76 10.91 5.28 7.69
C SER A 76 11.29 6.40 8.68
N SER A 77 11.47 6.09 9.96
CA SER A 77 11.72 7.10 11.00
C SER A 77 13.17 7.60 11.02
N SER A 78 14.11 6.85 10.45
CA SER A 78 15.53 7.22 10.51
C SER A 78 15.83 8.44 9.66
N ARG A 79 16.73 9.31 10.16
CA ARG A 79 17.14 10.53 9.45
C ARG A 79 17.89 10.20 8.15
N GLU A 80 18.67 9.12 8.16
CA GLU A 80 19.38 8.61 6.98
C GLU A 80 18.41 8.22 5.88
N PHE A 81 17.30 7.53 6.21
CA PHE A 81 16.28 7.17 5.23
C PHE A 81 15.56 8.40 4.67
N GLN A 82 15.19 9.35 5.53
CA GLN A 82 14.50 10.58 5.10
C GLN A 82 15.32 11.48 4.17
N LEU A 83 16.66 11.40 4.26
CA LEU A 83 17.59 12.19 3.44
C LEU A 83 18.28 11.36 2.35
N TYR A 84 17.85 10.11 2.16
CA TYR A 84 18.42 9.25 1.14
C TYR A 84 18.12 9.81 -0.27
N GLU A 85 19.14 9.89 -1.11
CA GLU A 85 19.02 10.44 -2.47
C GLU A 85 19.33 9.41 -3.57
N SER A 86 20.34 8.55 -3.38
CA SER A 86 20.76 7.58 -4.40
C SER A 86 21.67 6.48 -3.84
N GLY A 87 21.83 5.39 -4.59
CA GLY A 87 22.67 4.24 -4.26
C GLY A 87 21.87 2.98 -3.90
N VAL A 88 22.42 2.17 -3.00
CA VAL A 88 21.69 1.11 -2.29
C VAL A 88 21.66 1.54 -0.83
N PHE A 89 20.48 1.72 -0.27
CA PHE A 89 20.34 2.12 1.12
C PHE A 89 20.65 0.93 2.04
N ASP A 90 21.72 1.05 2.83
CA ASP A 90 22.14 0.09 3.86
C ASP A 90 22.30 0.76 5.25
N GLY A 91 21.72 1.95 5.40
CA GLY A 91 21.76 2.74 6.62
C GLY A 91 20.96 2.15 7.78
N SER A 92 21.04 2.79 8.95
CA SER A 92 20.36 2.29 10.14
C SER A 92 18.84 2.40 10.00
N CYS A 93 18.14 1.29 10.26
CA CYS A 93 16.68 1.23 10.34
C CYS A 93 16.22 0.40 11.54
N GLY A 94 15.04 0.73 12.08
CA GLY A 94 14.38 -0.06 13.11
C GLY A 94 13.32 -1.00 12.54
N THR A 95 12.52 -1.58 13.43
CA THR A 95 11.35 -2.39 13.10
C THR A 95 10.04 -1.74 13.56
N ASN A 96 10.07 -0.43 13.86
CA ASN A 96 8.89 0.34 14.21
C ASN A 96 8.12 0.73 12.94
N LEU A 97 7.48 -0.28 12.32
CA LEU A 97 6.83 -0.18 11.03
C LEU A 97 5.78 0.95 11.01
N ASN A 98 5.97 1.94 10.14
CA ASN A 98 5.19 3.17 10.12
C ASN A 98 4.87 3.69 8.71
N HIS A 99 5.44 3.08 7.68
CA HIS A 99 5.30 3.55 6.30
C HIS A 99 5.05 2.38 5.34
N GLY A 100 3.99 2.48 4.53
CA GLY A 100 3.67 1.50 3.49
C GLY A 100 4.25 1.90 2.14
N VAL A 101 4.89 0.96 1.46
CA VAL A 101 5.56 1.13 0.15
C VAL A 101 5.22 -0.03 -0.78
N VAL A 102 5.50 0.09 -2.08
CA VAL A 102 5.32 -0.95 -3.09
C VAL A 102 6.53 -1.05 -3.99
#